data_AF-A0A1C5ZE70-F1
#
_entry.id   AF-A0A1C5ZE70-F1
#
_cell.length_a   1.000
_cell.length_b   1.000
_cell.length_c   1.000
_cell.angle_alpha   90.00
_cell.angle_beta   90.00
_cell.angle_gamma   90.00
#
_symmetry.space_group_name_H-M   'P 1'
#
loop_
_entity.id
_entity.type
_entity.pdbx_description
1 polymer ?
#
loop_
_entity_poly.entity_id
_entity_poly.type
_entity_poly.pdbx_seq_one_letter_code
_entity_poly.pdbx_strand_id
1 'polypeptide(L)'
;MDGKWWLWYLLIFFFAAPAFSQDTIYLDKKGRWLDSKENAFRYCTRVDLAEDNIEVKVYNLGDTLLYLHHFSYFVDDPKKCIVNGVSSIFYADGQLSDTYMNVKGKKEGEYRRFYRNGELKYLCHFENNRREGQLEMYYPNGSLWRTEEFRKGRSQGGHVYNAAGNEIEFYPSERIVGFPGGVDALALFMKEHVHYPLEASEQKVEGRVLVQLTFDQRGRIVEYHVLPQSTENYYLRKEAIRFVEEDLMKTEWEPAVQFGEFKKIRFVLPIAFKIPNLKASK
;
A
#
# COMPACT_ATOMS: atom_id res chain seq x y z
N MET A 1 -41.19 0.12 -64.98
CA MET A 1 -40.36 0.51 -63.81
C MET A 1 -40.85 -0.36 -62.67
N ASP A 2 -40.26 -1.54 -62.57
CA ASP A 2 -40.80 -2.66 -61.81
C ASP A 2 -40.26 -2.64 -60.38
N GLY A 3 -41.19 -2.64 -59.43
CA GLY A 3 -40.89 -2.83 -58.01
C GLY A 3 -40.60 -4.30 -57.71
N LYS A 4 -39.54 -4.55 -56.95
CA LYS A 4 -39.34 -5.80 -56.21
C LYS A 4 -38.88 -5.49 -54.79
N TRP A 5 -39.78 -5.78 -53.86
CA TRP A 5 -39.56 -5.83 -52.42
C TRP A 5 -38.63 -7.00 -52.08
N TRP A 6 -37.58 -6.75 -51.28
CA TRP A 6 -36.76 -7.80 -50.70
C TRP A 6 -37.04 -7.86 -49.20
N LEU A 7 -37.74 -8.93 -48.77
CA LEU A 7 -37.84 -9.33 -47.37
C LEU A 7 -36.45 -9.78 -46.90
N TRP A 8 -35.91 -9.13 -45.87
CA TRP A 8 -34.78 -9.65 -45.11
C TRP A 8 -35.31 -10.59 -44.02
N TYR A 9 -34.96 -11.88 -44.10
CA TYR A 9 -35.12 -12.80 -42.98
C TYR A 9 -34.11 -12.44 -41.88
N LEU A 10 -34.60 -11.99 -40.73
CA LEU A 10 -33.81 -11.83 -39.51
C LEU A 10 -33.63 -13.22 -38.88
N LEU A 11 -32.47 -13.83 -39.13
CA LEU A 11 -32.01 -15.02 -38.42
C LEU A 11 -31.60 -14.60 -37.00
N ILE A 12 -32.51 -14.75 -36.05
CA ILE A 12 -32.21 -14.58 -34.62
C ILE A 12 -31.45 -15.84 -34.18
N PHE A 13 -30.13 -15.73 -34.08
CA PHE A 13 -29.32 -16.72 -33.36
C PHE A 13 -29.56 -16.53 -31.86
N PHE A 14 -30.31 -17.45 -31.25
CA PHE A 14 -30.26 -17.63 -29.80
C PHE A 14 -28.90 -18.23 -29.43
N PHE A 15 -27.93 -17.39 -29.08
CA PHE A 15 -26.79 -17.86 -28.30
C PHE A 15 -27.30 -18.17 -26.90
N ALA A 16 -27.60 -19.45 -26.64
CA ALA A 16 -27.71 -19.93 -25.28
C ALA A 16 -26.33 -19.82 -24.63
N ALA A 17 -26.11 -18.77 -23.84
CA ALA A 17 -24.94 -18.69 -22.98
C ALA A 17 -25.06 -19.82 -21.94
N PRO A 18 -24.04 -20.67 -21.76
CA PRO A 18 -24.04 -21.63 -20.68
C PRO A 18 -24.19 -20.87 -19.35
N ALA A 19 -25.25 -21.18 -18.61
CA ALA A 19 -25.43 -20.71 -17.25
C ALA A 19 -24.46 -21.49 -16.36
N PHE A 20 -23.24 -20.97 -16.21
CA PHE A 20 -22.34 -21.48 -15.17
C PHE A 20 -22.92 -21.09 -13.81
N SER A 21 -23.06 -22.07 -12.91
CA SER A 21 -23.33 -21.79 -11.50
C SER A 21 -22.15 -21.00 -10.97
N GLN A 22 -22.34 -19.71 -10.73
CA GLN A 22 -21.32 -18.87 -10.15
C GLN A 22 -21.38 -19.08 -8.64
N ASP A 23 -20.48 -19.92 -8.12
CA ASP A 23 -20.44 -20.19 -6.69
C ASP A 23 -20.11 -18.90 -5.93
N THR A 24 -20.99 -18.54 -4.99
CA THR A 24 -20.77 -17.42 -4.09
C THR A 24 -19.99 -17.92 -2.88
N ILE A 25 -18.83 -17.34 -2.64
CA ILE A 25 -17.95 -17.68 -1.53
C ILE A 25 -17.91 -16.51 -0.58
N TYR A 26 -18.37 -16.69 0.65
CA TYR A 26 -18.30 -15.65 1.68
C TYR A 26 -16.92 -15.62 2.33
N LEU A 27 -16.41 -14.43 2.61
CA LEU A 27 -15.04 -14.23 3.08
C LEU A 27 -15.02 -13.46 4.42
N ASP A 28 -14.25 -13.95 5.39
CA ASP A 28 -13.98 -13.22 6.63
C ASP A 28 -13.01 -12.03 6.40
N LYS A 29 -12.71 -11.27 7.45
CA LYS A 29 -11.76 -10.13 7.38
C LYS A 29 -10.34 -10.52 6.95
N LYS A 30 -9.98 -11.81 7.03
CA LYS A 30 -8.68 -12.37 6.64
C LYS A 30 -8.73 -13.05 5.26
N GLY A 31 -9.89 -13.04 4.59
CA GLY A 31 -10.10 -13.66 3.28
C GLY A 31 -10.37 -15.17 3.32
N ARG A 32 -10.59 -15.76 4.50
CA ARG A 32 -10.92 -17.19 4.62
C ARG A 32 -12.39 -17.43 4.30
N TRP A 33 -12.68 -18.57 3.69
CA TRP A 33 -14.04 -18.92 3.29
C TRP A 33 -14.94 -19.15 4.52
N LEU A 34 -16.22 -18.80 4.37
CA LEU A 34 -17.27 -18.96 5.36
C LEU A 34 -18.43 -19.75 4.75
N ASP A 35 -19.08 -20.59 5.56
CA ASP A 35 -20.23 -21.39 5.13
C ASP A 35 -21.48 -20.54 4.87
N SER A 36 -21.54 -19.32 5.39
CA SER A 36 -22.68 -18.42 5.22
C SER A 36 -22.25 -16.95 5.19
N LYS A 37 -23.21 -16.09 4.83
CA LYS A 37 -23.05 -14.63 4.85
C LYS A 37 -22.88 -14.07 6.27
N GLU A 38 -23.24 -14.84 7.30
CA GLU A 38 -23.11 -14.40 8.69
C GLU A 38 -21.63 -14.17 9.04
N ASN A 39 -21.30 -12.97 9.53
CA ASN A 39 -19.92 -12.50 9.77
C ASN A 39 -19.03 -12.32 8.53
N ALA A 40 -19.60 -12.42 7.32
CA ALA A 40 -18.87 -12.11 6.10
C ALA A 40 -18.44 -10.64 6.11
N PHE A 41 -17.21 -10.38 5.67
CA PHE A 41 -16.71 -9.04 5.38
C PHE A 41 -16.87 -8.72 3.89
N ARG A 42 -16.75 -9.74 3.04
CA ARG A 42 -16.85 -9.69 1.58
C ARG A 42 -17.46 -10.98 1.06
N TYR A 43 -17.80 -11.01 -0.21
CA TYR A 43 -17.99 -12.26 -0.94
C TYR A 43 -17.19 -12.22 -2.23
N CYS A 44 -16.92 -13.38 -2.81
CA CYS A 44 -16.40 -13.47 -4.15
C CYS A 44 -17.17 -14.48 -4.97
N THR A 45 -16.98 -14.35 -6.27
CA THR A 45 -17.44 -15.32 -7.24
C THR A 45 -16.25 -15.87 -8.00
N ARG A 46 -16.34 -17.14 -8.41
CA ARG A 46 -15.27 -17.86 -9.09
C ARG A 46 -15.76 -18.36 -10.45
N VAL A 47 -14.89 -18.30 -11.46
CA VAL A 47 -15.07 -18.91 -12.77
C VAL A 47 -13.76 -19.56 -13.21
N ASP A 48 -13.75 -20.87 -13.42
CA ASP A 48 -12.60 -21.58 -13.98
C ASP A 48 -12.60 -21.38 -15.52
N LEU A 49 -11.68 -20.55 -16.01
CA LEU A 49 -11.55 -20.22 -17.44
C LEU A 49 -10.67 -21.22 -18.20
N ALA A 50 -9.67 -21.81 -17.51
CA ALA A 50 -8.79 -22.88 -17.98
C ALA A 50 -8.15 -23.61 -16.78
N GLU A 51 -7.37 -24.68 -17.03
CA GLU A 51 -6.72 -25.50 -15.99
C GLU A 51 -5.93 -24.66 -14.96
N ASP A 52 -5.18 -23.65 -15.43
CA ASP A 52 -4.38 -22.74 -14.59
C ASP A 52 -4.87 -21.27 -14.66
N ASN A 53 -6.16 -21.06 -14.93
CA ASN A 53 -6.74 -19.73 -15.04
C ASN A 53 -8.14 -19.66 -14.41
N ILE A 54 -8.20 -19.13 -13.19
CA ILE A 54 -9.41 -18.97 -12.39
C ILE A 54 -9.67 -17.48 -12.22
N GLU A 55 -10.74 -16.96 -12.80
CA GLU A 55 -11.19 -15.60 -12.53
C GLU A 55 -11.94 -15.56 -11.20
N VAL A 56 -11.53 -14.65 -10.32
CA VAL A 56 -12.19 -14.39 -9.05
C VAL A 56 -12.55 -12.92 -8.95
N LYS A 57 -13.84 -12.62 -8.87
CA LYS A 57 -14.37 -11.28 -8.65
C LYS A 57 -14.78 -11.14 -7.19
N VAL A 58 -14.24 -10.14 -6.51
CA VAL A 58 -14.45 -9.93 -5.07
C VAL A 58 -15.25 -8.65 -4.86
N TYR A 59 -16.32 -8.76 -4.10
CA TYR A 59 -17.31 -7.71 -3.86
C TYR A 59 -17.34 -7.33 -2.38
N ASN A 60 -17.77 -6.10 -2.08
CA ASN A 60 -18.30 -5.79 -0.76
C ASN A 60 -19.70 -6.42 -0.58
N LEU A 61 -20.28 -6.34 0.62
CA LEU A 61 -21.63 -6.88 0.86
C LEU A 61 -22.78 -6.07 0.24
N GLY A 62 -22.47 -4.92 -0.39
CA GLY A 62 -23.41 -4.07 -1.12
C GLY A 62 -23.17 -4.13 -2.64
N ASP A 63 -22.67 -5.26 -3.13
CA ASP A 63 -22.53 -5.61 -4.55
C ASP A 63 -21.63 -4.70 -5.39
N THR A 64 -20.76 -3.92 -4.75
CA THR A 64 -19.70 -3.18 -5.44
C THR A 64 -18.50 -4.09 -5.67
N LEU A 65 -18.10 -4.27 -6.93
CA LEU A 65 -16.87 -4.96 -7.31
C LEU A 65 -15.67 -4.17 -6.78
N LEU A 66 -14.78 -4.84 -6.04
CA LEU A 66 -13.57 -4.24 -5.47
C LEU A 66 -12.32 -4.74 -6.16
N TYR A 67 -12.29 -6.03 -6.48
CA TYR A 67 -11.13 -6.70 -7.06
C TYR A 67 -11.56 -7.72 -8.11
N LEU A 68 -10.77 -7.82 -9.17
CA LEU A 68 -10.80 -8.93 -10.11
C LEU A 68 -9.39 -9.49 -10.16
N HIS A 69 -9.25 -10.77 -9.86
CA HIS A 69 -7.97 -11.46 -9.88
C HIS A 69 -8.06 -12.70 -10.76
N HIS A 70 -6.95 -13.03 -11.41
CA HIS A 70 -6.75 -14.35 -11.98
C HIS A 70 -5.82 -15.16 -11.09
N PHE A 71 -6.16 -16.43 -10.89
CA PHE A 71 -5.39 -17.38 -10.09
C PHE A 71 -5.07 -18.62 -10.93
N SER A 72 -3.89 -19.20 -10.69
CA SER A 72 -3.61 -20.59 -11.09
C SER A 72 -4.08 -21.59 -10.04
N TYR A 73 -4.27 -21.12 -8.80
CA TYR A 73 -4.76 -21.95 -7.70
C TYR A 73 -5.53 -21.08 -6.70
N PHE A 74 -6.77 -21.45 -6.37
CA PHE A 74 -7.65 -20.68 -5.49
C PHE A 74 -8.41 -21.59 -4.52
N VAL A 75 -8.14 -21.45 -3.23
CA VAL A 75 -8.65 -22.28 -2.12
C VAL A 75 -9.00 -21.43 -0.89
N ASP A 76 -9.50 -22.07 0.17
CA ASP A 76 -9.97 -21.46 1.41
C ASP A 76 -8.90 -20.73 2.22
N ASP A 77 -7.67 -21.26 2.23
CA ASP A 77 -6.49 -20.63 2.82
C ASP A 77 -5.86 -19.64 1.80
N PRO A 78 -6.02 -18.32 1.99
CA PRO A 78 -5.55 -17.33 1.03
C PRO A 78 -4.04 -17.35 0.82
N LYS A 79 -3.28 -17.92 1.77
CA LYS A 79 -1.82 -18.04 1.66
C LYS A 79 -1.40 -19.12 0.68
N LYS A 80 -2.28 -20.08 0.37
CA LYS A 80 -2.03 -21.14 -0.62
C LYS A 80 -2.43 -20.69 -2.02
N CYS A 81 -3.28 -19.68 -2.16
CA CYS A 81 -3.69 -19.18 -3.46
C CYS A 81 -2.49 -18.62 -4.25
N ILE A 82 -2.47 -18.87 -5.56
CA ILE A 82 -1.40 -18.42 -6.45
C ILE A 82 -2.02 -17.51 -7.51
N VAL A 83 -1.89 -16.20 -7.31
CA VAL A 83 -2.32 -15.19 -8.29
C VAL A 83 -1.47 -15.33 -9.55
N ASN A 84 -2.12 -15.42 -10.71
CA ASN A 84 -1.47 -15.60 -11.99
C ASN A 84 -2.36 -15.00 -13.09
N GLY A 85 -1.83 -14.02 -13.83
CA GLY A 85 -2.57 -13.24 -14.80
C GLY A 85 -2.85 -11.80 -14.34
N VAL A 86 -3.69 -11.12 -15.11
CA VAL A 86 -4.05 -9.72 -14.86
C VAL A 86 -4.93 -9.61 -13.63
N SER A 87 -4.65 -8.64 -12.77
CA SER A 87 -5.49 -8.25 -11.65
C SER A 87 -5.93 -6.80 -11.81
N SER A 88 -7.17 -6.52 -11.43
CA SER A 88 -7.78 -5.20 -11.47
C SER A 88 -8.32 -4.80 -10.10
N ILE A 89 -8.16 -3.52 -9.75
CA ILE A 89 -8.73 -2.93 -8.53
C ILE A 89 -9.72 -1.86 -8.97
N PHE A 90 -10.83 -1.74 -8.26
CA PHE A 90 -11.90 -0.78 -8.56
C PHE A 90 -12.08 0.21 -7.41
N TYR A 91 -12.43 1.45 -7.76
CA TYR A 91 -12.89 2.46 -6.83
C TYR A 91 -14.25 2.08 -6.22
N ALA A 92 -14.64 2.75 -5.14
CA ALA A 92 -15.92 2.51 -4.47
C ALA A 92 -17.14 2.84 -5.34
N ASP A 93 -16.97 3.59 -6.43
CA ASP A 93 -17.99 3.87 -7.44
C ASP A 93 -17.96 2.86 -8.61
N GLY A 94 -17.12 1.82 -8.53
CA GLY A 94 -16.99 0.76 -9.54
C GLY A 94 -16.08 1.09 -10.71
N GLN A 95 -15.46 2.28 -10.76
CA GLN A 95 -14.52 2.65 -11.82
C GLN A 95 -13.18 1.95 -11.65
N LEU A 96 -12.48 1.64 -12.75
CA LEU A 96 -11.17 1.00 -12.71
C LEU A 96 -10.13 1.92 -12.06
N SER A 97 -9.46 1.43 -11.02
CA SER A 97 -8.41 2.14 -10.28
C SER A 97 -7.03 1.66 -10.69
N ASP A 98 -6.80 0.35 -10.76
CA ASP A 98 -5.48 -0.21 -11.01
C ASP A 98 -5.58 -1.47 -11.88
N THR A 99 -4.54 -1.72 -12.68
CA THR A 99 -4.31 -3.01 -13.34
C THR A 99 -2.84 -3.41 -13.21
N TYR A 100 -2.57 -4.67 -12.91
CA TYR A 100 -1.21 -5.23 -12.89
C TYR A 100 -1.22 -6.68 -13.34
N MET A 101 -0.12 -7.12 -13.90
CA MET A 101 0.12 -8.52 -14.20
C MET A 101 0.85 -9.22 -13.05
N ASN A 102 0.48 -10.48 -12.82
CA ASN A 102 1.19 -11.37 -11.91
C ASN A 102 1.58 -12.65 -12.65
N VAL A 103 2.78 -13.15 -12.38
CA VAL A 103 3.25 -14.45 -12.84
C VAL A 103 3.66 -15.27 -11.62
N LYS A 104 2.98 -16.38 -11.38
CA LYS A 104 3.26 -17.30 -10.25
C LYS A 104 3.38 -16.58 -8.89
N GLY A 105 2.40 -15.72 -8.59
CA GLY A 105 2.31 -14.99 -7.34
C GLY A 105 3.24 -13.77 -7.21
N LYS A 106 3.97 -13.39 -8.27
CA LYS A 106 4.83 -12.21 -8.29
C LYS A 106 4.30 -11.20 -9.29
N LYS A 107 4.30 -9.91 -8.94
CA LYS A 107 4.09 -8.82 -9.90
C LYS A 107 5.19 -8.85 -10.93
N GLU A 108 4.77 -8.86 -12.19
CA GLU A 108 5.63 -8.97 -13.37
C GLU A 108 4.98 -8.18 -14.49
N GLY A 109 5.74 -7.41 -15.24
CA GLY A 109 5.19 -6.62 -16.33
C GLY A 109 4.65 -5.27 -15.88
N GLU A 110 3.73 -4.76 -16.68
CA GLU A 110 3.18 -3.43 -16.52
C GLU A 110 2.20 -3.31 -15.35
N TYR A 111 2.26 -2.18 -14.66
CA TYR A 111 1.28 -1.74 -13.67
C TYR A 111 0.79 -0.36 -14.03
N ARG A 112 -0.53 -0.24 -14.20
CA ARG A 112 -1.24 1.02 -14.47
C ARG A 112 -2.13 1.37 -13.31
N ARG A 113 -2.25 2.67 -13.03
CA ARG A 113 -3.32 3.22 -12.21
C ARG A 113 -3.98 4.39 -12.92
N PHE A 114 -5.28 4.51 -12.72
CA PHE A 114 -6.14 5.48 -13.37
C PHE A 114 -6.77 6.42 -12.34
N TYR A 115 -7.06 7.65 -12.75
CA TYR A 115 -7.96 8.52 -12.04
C TYR A 115 -9.40 8.02 -12.15
N ARG A 116 -10.31 8.54 -11.32
CA ARG A 116 -11.75 8.24 -11.40
C ARG A 116 -12.35 8.62 -12.77
N ASN A 117 -11.86 9.66 -13.41
CA ASN A 117 -12.30 10.00 -14.77
C ASN A 117 -11.81 9.01 -15.86
N GLY A 118 -11.03 7.98 -15.50
CA GLY A 118 -10.49 6.98 -16.41
C GLY A 118 -9.13 7.33 -17.01
N GLU A 119 -8.65 8.56 -16.81
CA GLU A 119 -7.34 8.99 -17.32
C GLU A 119 -6.19 8.28 -16.62
N LEU A 120 -5.11 7.99 -17.35
CA LEU A 120 -3.92 7.34 -16.80
C LEU A 120 -3.28 8.26 -15.77
N LYS A 121 -3.04 7.75 -14.56
CA LYS A 121 -2.39 8.48 -13.46
C LYS A 121 -0.93 8.07 -13.28
N TYR A 122 -0.64 6.79 -13.47
CA TYR A 122 0.62 6.19 -13.08
C TYR A 122 0.87 4.94 -13.94
N LEU A 123 2.09 4.78 -14.44
CA LEU A 123 2.52 3.65 -15.26
C LEU A 123 3.94 3.26 -14.86
N CYS A 124 4.17 1.99 -14.51
CA CYS A 124 5.52 1.47 -14.34
C CYS A 124 5.61 -0.01 -14.70
N HIS A 125 6.83 -0.54 -14.70
CA HIS A 125 7.09 -1.95 -14.91
C HIS A 125 7.64 -2.60 -13.63
N PHE A 126 7.27 -3.87 -13.43
CA PHE A 126 7.75 -4.72 -12.35
C PHE A 126 8.46 -5.95 -12.89
N GLU A 127 9.58 -6.31 -12.28
CA GLU A 127 10.24 -7.59 -12.45
C GLU A 127 10.38 -8.25 -11.08
N ASN A 128 9.81 -9.44 -10.90
CA ASN A 128 9.88 -10.20 -9.66
C ASN A 128 9.54 -9.37 -8.41
N ASN A 129 8.37 -8.70 -8.41
CA ASN A 129 7.90 -7.79 -7.35
C ASN A 129 8.70 -6.50 -7.13
N ARG A 130 9.71 -6.20 -7.95
CA ARG A 130 10.49 -4.95 -7.85
C ARG A 130 10.20 -4.06 -9.05
N ARG A 131 10.08 -2.74 -8.83
CA ARG A 131 10.01 -1.79 -9.94
C ARG A 131 11.31 -1.84 -10.73
N GLU A 132 11.19 -1.86 -12.05
CA GLU A 132 12.30 -1.84 -12.99
C GLU A 132 11.95 -0.92 -14.16
N GLY A 133 12.93 -0.17 -14.67
CA GLY A 133 12.76 0.76 -15.77
C GLY A 133 11.97 2.02 -15.41
N GLN A 134 11.32 2.59 -16.42
CA GLN A 134 10.72 3.91 -16.33
C GLN A 134 9.36 3.89 -15.62
N LEU A 135 9.21 4.77 -14.64
CA LEU A 135 7.94 5.21 -14.07
C LEU A 135 7.52 6.51 -14.76
N GLU A 136 6.25 6.59 -15.14
CA GLU A 136 5.59 7.82 -15.57
C GLU A 136 4.36 8.09 -14.73
N MET A 137 4.13 9.36 -14.43
CA MET A 137 2.92 9.82 -13.74
C MET A 137 2.39 11.05 -14.44
N TYR A 138 1.07 11.18 -14.43
CA TYR A 138 0.36 12.22 -15.16
C TYR A 138 -0.62 12.94 -14.22
N TYR A 139 -0.91 14.19 -14.54
CA TYR A 139 -1.99 14.96 -13.94
C TYR A 139 -3.36 14.50 -14.46
N PRO A 140 -4.49 14.87 -13.82
CA PRO A 140 -5.84 14.46 -14.25
C PRO A 140 -6.24 14.91 -15.66
N ASN A 141 -5.56 15.92 -16.21
CA ASN A 141 -5.74 16.43 -17.57
C ASN A 141 -4.84 15.70 -18.60
N GLY A 142 -4.09 14.68 -18.18
CA GLY A 142 -3.17 13.91 -19.02
C GLY A 142 -1.78 14.53 -19.21
N SER A 143 -1.50 15.72 -18.66
CA SER A 143 -0.15 16.30 -18.77
C SER A 143 0.85 15.54 -17.90
N LEU A 144 2.08 15.40 -18.38
CA LEU A 144 3.15 14.70 -17.66
C LEU A 144 3.44 15.40 -16.33
N TRP A 145 3.36 14.65 -15.24
CA TRP A 145 3.72 15.12 -13.90
C TRP A 145 5.16 14.73 -13.56
N ARG A 146 5.57 13.50 -13.84
CA ARG A 146 6.96 13.08 -13.60
C ARG A 146 7.39 11.85 -14.35
N THR A 147 8.70 11.72 -14.50
CA THR A 147 9.41 10.50 -14.86
C THR A 147 10.37 10.10 -13.74
N GLU A 148 10.60 8.81 -13.57
CA GLU A 148 11.58 8.30 -12.61
C GLU A 148 12.10 6.95 -13.08
N GLU A 149 13.41 6.76 -13.06
CA GLU A 149 14.02 5.49 -13.46
C GLU A 149 14.23 4.59 -12.23
N PHE A 150 13.86 3.32 -12.34
CA PHE A 150 14.07 2.32 -11.29
C PHE A 150 15.04 1.23 -11.74
N ARG A 151 15.98 0.87 -10.85
CA ARG A 151 16.82 -0.31 -10.99
C ARG A 151 16.82 -1.13 -9.73
N LYS A 152 16.47 -2.41 -9.84
CA LYS A 152 16.33 -3.36 -8.73
C LYS A 152 15.44 -2.80 -7.60
N GLY A 153 14.37 -2.10 -7.97
CA GLY A 153 13.42 -1.49 -7.04
C GLY A 153 13.89 -0.18 -6.38
N ARG A 154 15.04 0.38 -6.78
CA ARG A 154 15.54 1.66 -6.26
C ARG A 154 15.44 2.76 -7.30
N SER A 155 14.94 3.92 -6.88
CA SER A 155 14.96 5.14 -7.69
C SER A 155 16.40 5.50 -8.07
N GLN A 156 16.59 5.84 -9.35
CA GLN A 156 17.83 6.36 -9.91
C GLN A 156 17.73 7.87 -10.20
N GLY A 157 16.62 8.52 -9.81
CA GLY A 157 16.32 9.89 -10.19
C GLY A 157 15.37 10.00 -11.37
N GLY A 158 15.05 11.24 -11.75
CA GLY A 158 14.16 11.55 -12.86
C GLY A 158 13.78 13.02 -12.87
N HIS A 159 12.65 13.33 -13.50
CA HIS A 159 12.18 14.70 -13.69
C HIS A 159 10.80 14.88 -13.08
N VAL A 160 10.55 16.07 -12.54
CA VAL A 160 9.27 16.43 -11.92
C VAL A 160 8.83 17.74 -12.50
N TYR A 161 7.58 17.80 -12.92
CA TYR A 161 6.99 18.98 -13.53
C TYR A 161 5.84 19.45 -12.64
N ASN A 162 5.62 20.76 -12.56
CA ASN A 162 4.40 21.28 -11.95
C ASN A 162 3.25 21.28 -12.97
N ALA A 163 2.04 21.65 -12.54
CA ALA A 163 0.85 21.66 -13.39
C ALA A 163 0.95 22.63 -14.59
N ALA A 164 1.86 23.60 -14.55
CA ALA A 164 2.15 24.50 -15.67
C ALA A 164 3.17 23.91 -16.66
N GLY A 165 3.73 22.73 -16.38
CA GLY A 165 4.74 22.07 -17.20
C GLY A 165 6.19 22.50 -16.90
N ASN A 166 6.41 23.35 -15.90
CA ASN A 166 7.77 23.75 -15.53
C ASN A 166 8.43 22.68 -14.66
N GLU A 167 9.67 22.34 -14.95
CA GLU A 167 10.46 21.41 -14.14
C GLU A 167 10.72 22.00 -12.74
N ILE A 168 10.63 21.15 -11.73
CA ILE A 168 10.89 21.45 -10.32
C ILE A 168 11.90 20.44 -9.76
N GLU A 169 12.41 20.74 -8.56
CA GLU A 169 13.35 19.85 -7.87
C GLU A 169 12.83 18.42 -7.78
N PHE A 170 13.70 17.47 -8.13
CA PHE A 170 13.38 16.06 -8.05
C PHE A 170 13.27 15.57 -6.60
N TYR A 171 12.29 14.70 -6.37
CA TYR A 171 12.15 13.91 -5.15
C TYR A 171 11.59 12.53 -5.54
N PRO A 172 11.93 11.44 -4.83
CA PRO A 172 11.46 10.10 -5.21
C PRO A 172 9.93 9.98 -5.14
N SER A 173 9.32 9.17 -6.01
CA SER A 173 7.86 8.89 -5.95
C SER A 173 7.43 8.08 -4.75
N GLU A 174 8.36 7.39 -4.11
CA GLU A 174 8.15 6.62 -2.89
C GLU A 174 9.25 6.94 -1.89
N ARG A 175 8.86 7.39 -0.71
CA ARG A 175 9.74 7.60 0.42
C ARG A 175 8.94 7.45 1.71
N ILE A 176 9.43 6.63 2.63
CA ILE A 176 8.88 6.62 4.00
C ILE A 176 9.34 7.87 4.74
N VAL A 177 8.69 8.23 5.84
CA VAL A 177 9.21 9.30 6.70
C VAL A 177 10.65 8.99 7.11
N GLY A 178 11.55 9.94 6.92
CA GLY A 178 12.99 9.77 7.11
C GLY A 178 13.51 10.70 8.20
N PHE A 179 14.34 10.17 9.11
CA PHE A 179 15.11 11.01 10.01
C PHE A 179 16.30 11.60 9.24
N PRO A 180 16.72 12.86 9.50
CA PRO A 180 17.91 13.45 8.88
C PRO A 180 19.15 12.57 9.06
N GLY A 181 19.81 12.21 7.97
CA GLY A 181 20.96 11.28 8.00
C GLY A 181 20.57 9.79 8.11
N GLY A 182 19.29 9.47 8.03
CA GLY A 182 18.79 8.10 7.96
C GLY A 182 18.69 7.38 9.31
N VAL A 183 18.51 6.06 9.25
CA VAL A 183 18.25 5.22 10.42
C VAL A 183 19.43 5.14 11.39
N ASP A 184 20.66 5.19 10.88
CA ASP A 184 21.87 5.17 11.72
C ASP A 184 22.02 6.48 12.50
N ALA A 185 21.72 7.62 11.87
CA ALA A 185 21.70 8.92 12.53
C ALA A 185 20.59 8.99 13.59
N LEU A 186 19.40 8.43 13.31
CA LEU A 186 18.33 8.31 14.32
C LEU A 186 18.79 7.47 15.52
N ALA A 187 19.49 6.36 15.29
CA ALA A 187 19.98 5.50 16.36
C ALA A 187 21.01 6.21 17.25
N LEU A 188 21.93 6.98 16.66
CA LEU A 188 22.89 7.82 17.38
C LEU A 188 22.18 8.94 18.14
N PHE A 189 21.25 9.64 17.49
CA PHE A 189 20.45 10.70 18.09
C PHE A 189 19.68 10.18 19.32
N MET A 190 19.04 9.01 19.22
CA MET A 190 18.36 8.37 20.35
C MET A 190 19.35 8.03 21.48
N LYS A 191 20.55 7.53 21.16
CA LYS A 191 21.56 7.21 22.18
C LYS A 191 22.02 8.44 22.96
N GLU A 192 22.10 9.59 22.30
CA GLU A 192 22.56 10.85 22.89
C GLU A 192 21.46 11.59 23.64
N HIS A 193 20.21 11.50 23.17
CA HIS A 193 19.09 12.30 23.68
C HIS A 193 18.12 11.52 24.56
N VAL A 194 18.08 10.19 24.52
CA VAL A 194 17.22 9.38 25.41
C VAL A 194 17.97 9.09 26.71
N HIS A 195 17.47 9.63 27.81
CA HIS A 195 18.08 9.50 29.12
C HIS A 195 17.42 8.40 29.93
N TYR A 196 18.18 7.38 30.34
CA TYR A 196 17.63 6.36 31.22
C TYR A 196 17.24 6.96 32.59
N PRO A 197 15.96 6.91 33.02
CA PRO A 197 15.53 7.54 34.28
C PRO A 197 16.17 6.90 35.51
N LEU A 198 16.61 7.72 36.47
CA LEU A 198 17.25 7.23 37.70
C LEU A 198 16.31 6.33 38.50
N GLU A 199 15.05 6.71 38.62
CA GLU A 199 14.03 5.96 39.37
C GLU A 199 13.77 4.59 38.73
N ALA A 200 13.81 4.48 37.40
CA ALA A 200 13.73 3.19 36.71
C ALA A 200 14.99 2.34 36.94
N SER A 201 16.14 2.97 37.18
CA SER A 201 17.42 2.30 37.43
C SER A 201 17.46 1.70 38.83
N GLU A 202 17.01 2.46 39.83
CA GLU A 202 16.82 1.99 41.21
C GLU A 202 15.86 0.80 41.28
N GLN A 203 14.81 0.82 40.45
CA GLN A 203 13.85 -0.27 40.31
C GLN A 203 14.36 -1.43 39.45
N LYS A 204 15.52 -1.30 38.80
CA LYS A 204 16.10 -2.29 37.86
C LYS A 204 15.13 -2.67 36.72
N VAL A 205 14.34 -1.71 36.25
CA VAL A 205 13.29 -1.94 35.23
C VAL A 205 13.80 -1.59 33.84
N GLU A 206 13.93 -2.60 33.00
CA GLU A 206 14.12 -2.43 31.56
C GLU A 206 12.77 -2.48 30.82
N GLY A 207 12.73 -1.97 29.60
CA GLY A 207 11.51 -2.05 28.82
C GLY A 207 11.58 -1.35 27.48
N ARG A 208 10.49 -1.47 26.73
CA ARG A 208 10.32 -0.78 25.45
C ARG A 208 9.04 0.03 25.48
N VAL A 209 9.15 1.30 25.10
CA VAL A 209 8.02 2.18 24.85
C VAL A 209 7.84 2.29 23.35
N LEU A 210 6.65 1.93 22.85
CA LEU A 210 6.28 2.03 21.44
C LEU A 210 5.47 3.32 21.26
N VAL A 211 6.07 4.33 20.64
CA VAL A 211 5.39 5.60 20.36
C VAL A 211 4.94 5.62 18.91
N GLN A 212 3.63 5.70 18.68
CA GLN A 212 3.09 5.97 17.36
C GLN A 212 3.09 7.48 17.11
N LEU A 213 3.88 7.91 16.13
CA LEU A 213 3.97 9.29 15.66
C LEU A 213 3.11 9.46 14.40
N THR A 214 2.33 10.53 14.34
CA THR A 214 1.58 10.94 13.15
C THR A 214 2.31 12.12 12.52
N PHE A 215 2.81 11.93 11.29
CA PHE A 215 3.46 12.96 10.48
C PHE A 215 2.47 13.59 9.51
N ASP A 216 2.52 14.91 9.35
CA ASP A 216 1.81 15.61 8.27
C ASP A 216 2.55 15.53 6.93
N GLN A 217 1.99 16.16 5.89
CA GLN A 217 2.57 16.18 4.54
C GLN A 217 3.91 16.93 4.45
N ARG A 218 4.26 17.72 5.47
CA ARG A 218 5.53 18.45 5.56
C ARG A 218 6.56 17.72 6.41
N GLY A 219 6.25 16.51 6.90
CA GLY A 219 7.16 15.75 7.76
C GLY A 219 7.16 16.22 9.21
N ARG A 220 6.18 17.04 9.64
CA ARG A 220 6.10 17.47 11.03
C ARG A 220 5.27 16.47 11.83
N ILE A 221 5.73 16.15 13.05
CA ILE A 221 4.94 15.37 14.00
C ILE A 221 3.80 16.26 14.49
N VAL A 222 2.55 15.87 14.24
CA VAL A 222 1.35 16.63 14.64
C VAL A 222 0.55 15.96 15.75
N GLU A 223 0.83 14.69 16.03
CA GLU A 223 0.13 13.89 17.04
C GLU A 223 1.01 12.70 17.40
N TYR A 224 0.97 12.26 18.66
CA TYR A 224 1.66 11.05 19.10
C TYR A 224 0.84 10.29 20.16
N HIS A 225 1.02 8.96 20.23
CA HIS A 225 0.37 8.10 21.22
C HIS A 225 1.31 6.97 21.65
N VAL A 226 1.38 6.71 22.97
CA VAL A 226 2.05 5.51 23.49
C VAL A 226 1.11 4.31 23.29
N LEU A 227 1.59 3.29 22.58
CA LEU A 227 0.78 2.12 22.28
C LEU A 227 0.59 1.22 23.51
N PRO A 228 -0.57 0.53 23.64
CA PRO A 228 -0.86 -0.35 24.79
C PRO A 228 0.15 -1.47 25.01
N GLN A 229 0.87 -1.90 23.98
CA GLN A 229 1.90 -2.95 24.06
C GLN A 229 3.23 -2.46 24.67
N SER A 230 3.31 -1.18 25.05
CA SER A 230 4.48 -0.60 25.72
C SER A 230 4.56 -1.03 27.18
N THR A 231 5.77 -1.07 27.75
CA THR A 231 5.96 -1.21 29.21
C THR A 231 5.08 -0.22 29.98
N GLU A 232 4.50 -0.64 31.11
CA GLU A 232 3.66 0.22 31.96
C GLU A 232 4.49 1.09 32.93
N ASN A 233 5.82 0.93 32.96
CA ASN A 233 6.67 1.72 33.84
C ASN A 233 6.52 3.22 33.55
N TYR A 234 6.07 3.96 34.57
CA TYR A 234 5.78 5.39 34.49
C TYR A 234 6.99 6.21 34.03
N TYR A 235 8.18 5.96 34.60
CA TYR A 235 9.37 6.74 34.32
C TYR A 235 9.89 6.54 32.89
N LEU A 236 9.89 5.29 32.41
CA LEU A 236 10.27 5.00 31.02
C LEU A 236 9.31 5.67 30.02
N ARG A 237 7.99 5.66 30.31
CA ARG A 237 7.00 6.36 29.48
C ARG A 237 7.18 7.88 29.52
N LYS A 238 7.43 8.45 30.70
CA LYS A 238 7.66 9.88 30.88
C LYS A 238 8.86 10.34 30.04
N GLU A 239 9.96 9.60 30.08
CA GLU A 239 11.12 9.92 29.26
C GLU A 239 10.86 9.78 27.77
N ALA A 240 10.17 8.71 27.35
CA ALA A 240 9.81 8.53 25.95
C ALA A 240 8.96 9.71 25.42
N ILE A 241 8.03 10.22 26.23
CA ILE A 241 7.23 11.41 25.89
C ILE A 241 8.12 12.66 25.82
N ARG A 242 8.99 12.88 26.81
CA ARG A 242 9.94 14.00 26.81
C ARG A 242 10.79 14.00 25.54
N PHE A 243 11.38 12.86 25.18
CA PHE A 243 12.18 12.71 23.96
C PHE A 243 11.37 13.05 22.69
N VAL A 244 10.11 12.65 22.63
CA VAL A 244 9.24 12.99 21.50
C VAL A 244 9.01 14.50 21.42
N GLU A 245 8.57 15.12 22.53
CA GLU A 245 8.16 16.52 22.56
C GLU A 245 9.33 17.50 22.47
N GLU A 246 10.43 17.19 23.14
CA GLU A 246 11.56 18.10 23.26
C GLU A 246 12.61 17.92 22.15
N ASP A 247 12.76 16.71 21.62
CA ASP A 247 13.80 16.38 20.65
C ASP A 247 13.20 16.09 19.26
N LEU A 248 12.33 15.08 19.14
CA LEU A 248 11.83 14.64 17.82
C LEU A 248 10.93 15.67 17.13
N MET A 249 10.06 16.35 17.87
CA MET A 249 9.14 17.36 17.32
C MET A 249 9.86 18.62 16.83
N LYS A 250 11.10 18.85 17.28
CA LYS A 250 11.95 19.96 16.83
C LYS A 250 12.89 19.58 15.69
N THR A 251 12.91 18.31 15.30
CA THR A 251 13.73 17.81 14.20
C THR A 251 13.01 18.00 12.87
N GLU A 252 13.75 18.38 11.82
CA GLU A 252 13.21 18.49 10.45
C GLU A 252 13.22 17.12 9.76
N TRP A 253 12.13 16.36 9.84
CA TRP A 253 12.06 15.06 9.19
C TRP A 253 11.79 15.17 7.70
N GLU A 254 12.33 14.22 6.93
CA GLU A 254 11.97 14.05 5.54
C GLU A 254 10.52 13.53 5.43
N PRO A 255 9.64 14.23 4.69
CA PRO A 255 8.25 13.84 4.57
C PRO A 255 8.08 12.55 3.77
N ALA A 256 7.04 11.81 4.14
CA ALA A 256 6.63 10.62 3.40
C ALA A 256 5.99 11.01 2.05
N VAL A 257 6.42 10.29 1.02
CA VAL A 257 5.91 10.42 -0.35
C VAL A 257 5.38 9.06 -0.78
N GLN A 258 4.15 9.03 -1.30
CA GLN A 258 3.56 7.82 -1.86
C GLN A 258 2.87 8.16 -3.16
N PHE A 259 3.20 7.45 -4.25
CA PHE A 259 2.75 7.82 -5.60
C PHE A 259 2.99 9.30 -5.91
N GLY A 260 4.18 9.81 -5.58
CA GLY A 260 4.58 11.20 -5.78
C GLY A 260 3.84 12.23 -4.92
N GLU A 261 2.81 11.85 -4.16
CA GLU A 261 2.06 12.76 -3.31
C GLU A 261 2.63 12.73 -1.89
N PHE A 262 2.80 13.91 -1.27
CA PHE A 262 3.16 14.00 0.15
C PHE A 262 1.98 13.54 1.01
N LYS A 263 2.20 12.57 1.90
CA LYS A 263 1.14 11.91 2.66
C LYS A 263 1.30 12.09 4.17
N LYS A 264 0.16 12.28 4.84
CA LYS A 264 0.04 12.06 6.28
C LYS A 264 0.24 10.57 6.56
N ILE A 265 1.17 10.22 7.44
CA ILE A 265 1.49 8.82 7.76
C ILE A 265 1.66 8.61 9.26
N ARG A 266 1.49 7.37 9.71
CA ARG A 266 1.81 6.94 11.06
C ARG A 266 3.07 6.09 11.05
N PHE A 267 3.98 6.34 11.97
CA PHE A 267 5.21 5.59 12.17
C PHE A 267 5.33 5.21 13.64
N VAL A 268 5.67 3.95 13.93
CA VAL A 268 5.86 3.48 15.30
C VAL A 268 7.34 3.45 15.60
N LEU A 269 7.78 4.31 16.51
CA LEU A 269 9.15 4.37 17.01
C LEU A 269 9.28 3.53 18.29
N PRO A 270 10.05 2.43 18.27
CA PRO A 270 10.41 1.70 19.49
C PRO A 270 11.56 2.38 20.23
N ILE A 271 11.31 2.88 21.44
CA ILE A 271 12.32 3.42 22.36
C ILE A 271 12.63 2.35 23.40
N ALA A 272 13.84 1.79 23.34
CA ALA A 272 14.28 0.72 24.23
C ALA A 272 15.17 1.27 25.35
N PHE A 273 14.80 0.94 26.59
CA PHE A 273 15.56 1.26 27.78
C PHE A 273 16.22 0.00 28.31
N LYS A 274 17.55 0.01 28.34
CA LYS A 274 18.37 -1.04 28.93
C LYS A 274 19.24 -0.45 30.02
N ILE A 275 19.44 -1.18 31.11
CA ILE A 275 20.27 -0.74 32.22
C ILE A 275 21.68 -0.47 31.68
N PRO A 276 22.25 0.73 31.90
CA PRO A 276 23.60 1.03 31.45
C PRO A 276 24.60 0.08 32.12
N ASN A 277 25.36 -0.67 31.33
CA ASN A 277 26.46 -1.48 31.84
C ASN A 277 27.63 -0.56 32.24
N LEU A 278 27.76 -0.27 33.54
CA LEU A 278 28.84 0.55 34.13
C LEU A 278 30.28 -0.01 33.94
N LYS A 279 30.47 -1.13 33.23
CA LYS A 279 31.77 -1.78 33.04
C LYS A 279 32.51 -1.40 31.74
N ALA A 280 32.00 -0.46 30.93
CA ALA A 280 32.58 -0.14 29.62
C ALA A 280 33.16 1.29 29.46
N SER A 281 33.42 2.02 30.54
CA SER A 281 34.26 3.22 30.50
C SER A 281 35.52 3.04 31.35
N LYS A 282 36.57 2.52 30.73
CA LYS A 282 37.96 2.72 31.12
C LYS A 282 38.75 3.09 29.87
#